data_AF-A0A5C5W380-F1
#
_entry.id   AF-A0A5C5W380-F1
#
_cell.length_a   1.000
_cell.length_b   1.000
_cell.length_c   1.000
_cell.angle_alpha   90.00
_cell.angle_beta   90.00
_cell.angle_gamma   90.00
#
_symmetry.space_group_name_H-M   'P 1'
#
loop_
_entity.id
_entity.type
_entity.pdbx_description
1 polymer ?
#
loop_
_entity_poly.entity_id
_entity_poly.type
_entity_poly.pdbx_seq_one_letter_code
_entity_poly.pdbx_strand_id
1 'polypeptide(L)'
;MQFENIAGLTNAHLGCFWQSLGADWPHVEDAAPIEPTFERFDEEQLWAPDIFKLRVSSERASRIRVRDEKRSAMIQVQRDRLHYNWVGSGQEYPRYEAVLPKYRELAKQFSEFLQARGLGPLRPNQWELTYVNNILQGTVWDTPADWPRVLPGLLGNVTAASTAAFENVGGTWRYEIAPRAGRLHVELTHVRVGAASGPHALRLVLTARGPADGIDAVFAGLNKGHTAIVTMFSEITSQAAHAFWERVVWAQ
;
A
#
# COMPACT_ATOMS: atom_id res chain seq x y z
N MET A 1 0.08 -9.43 2.24
CA MET A 1 -0.22 -10.01 3.57
C MET A 1 1.07 -10.22 4.35
N GLN A 2 0.94 -10.33 5.67
CA GLN A 2 2.00 -10.77 6.59
C GLN A 2 1.61 -12.13 7.20
N PHE A 3 2.60 -12.95 7.50
CA PHE A 3 2.46 -14.28 8.09
C PHE A 3 3.52 -14.52 9.17
N GLU A 4 3.41 -15.62 9.90
CA GLU A 4 4.44 -16.06 10.84
C GLU A 4 5.78 -16.25 10.13
N ASN A 5 6.89 -15.89 10.79
CA ASN A 5 8.22 -16.06 10.21
C ASN A 5 8.48 -17.55 9.89
N ILE A 6 8.74 -17.84 8.62
CA ILE A 6 9.01 -19.19 8.14
C ILE A 6 10.48 -19.53 8.41
N ALA A 7 10.71 -20.25 9.51
CA ALA A 7 12.03 -20.74 9.86
C ALA A 7 12.62 -21.58 8.72
N GLY A 8 13.86 -21.29 8.33
CA GLY A 8 14.55 -21.99 7.24
C GLY A 8 14.24 -21.49 5.83
N LEU A 9 13.34 -20.51 5.64
CA LEU A 9 13.17 -19.86 4.35
C LEU A 9 14.37 -18.94 4.04
N THR A 10 15.27 -19.42 3.20
CA THR A 10 16.52 -18.72 2.81
C THR A 10 16.41 -18.04 1.44
N ASN A 11 17.38 -17.19 1.09
CA ASN A 11 17.46 -16.56 -0.24
C ASN A 11 17.51 -17.58 -1.38
N ALA A 12 18.11 -18.76 -1.17
CA ALA A 12 18.11 -19.84 -2.16
C ALA A 12 16.69 -20.35 -2.44
N HIS A 13 15.86 -20.48 -1.40
CA HIS A 13 14.45 -20.81 -1.56
C HIS A 13 13.69 -19.68 -2.27
N LEU A 14 13.96 -18.42 -1.95
CA LEU A 14 13.35 -17.29 -2.66
C LEU A 14 13.71 -17.29 -4.16
N GLY A 15 14.95 -17.63 -4.51
CA GLY A 15 15.37 -17.85 -5.89
C GLY A 15 14.64 -19.01 -6.57
N CYS A 16 14.47 -20.13 -5.88
CA CYS A 16 13.68 -21.27 -6.38
C CYS A 16 12.19 -20.90 -6.56
N PHE A 17 11.62 -20.10 -5.65
CA PHE A 17 10.26 -19.62 -5.78
C PHE A 17 10.13 -18.68 -6.98
N TRP A 18 11.06 -17.74 -7.15
CA TRP A 18 11.11 -16.89 -8.34
C TRP A 18 11.15 -17.71 -9.63
N GLN A 19 12.00 -18.74 -9.71
CA GLN A 19 12.04 -19.64 -10.87
C GLN A 19 10.68 -20.31 -11.15
N SER A 20 9.92 -20.65 -10.09
CA SER A 20 8.59 -21.26 -10.23
C SER A 20 7.50 -20.31 -10.74
N LEU A 21 7.73 -18.99 -10.69
CA LEU A 21 6.79 -17.99 -11.23
C LEU A 21 6.77 -17.98 -12.77
N GLY A 22 7.77 -18.56 -13.44
CA GLY A 22 7.84 -18.70 -14.89
C GLY A 22 8.29 -17.44 -15.64
N ALA A 23 8.19 -17.49 -16.97
CA ALA A 23 8.76 -16.48 -17.87
C ALA A 23 8.10 -15.09 -17.78
N ASP A 24 6.88 -15.00 -17.23
CA ASP A 24 6.15 -13.73 -17.09
C ASP A 24 6.77 -12.79 -16.03
N TRP A 25 7.71 -13.29 -15.22
CA TRP A 25 8.34 -12.58 -14.10
C TRP A 25 9.87 -12.50 -14.25
N PRO A 26 10.40 -11.85 -15.30
CA PRO A 26 11.81 -11.95 -15.68
C PRO A 26 12.75 -11.06 -14.86
N HIS A 27 12.23 -10.07 -14.13
CA HIS A 27 13.06 -9.07 -13.46
C HIS A 27 13.05 -9.25 -11.95
N VAL A 28 14.19 -9.59 -11.35
CA VAL A 28 14.34 -9.70 -9.89
C VAL A 28 15.35 -8.68 -9.35
N GLU A 29 15.04 -8.10 -8.20
CA GLU A 29 15.94 -7.22 -7.44
C GLU A 29 15.91 -7.57 -5.95
N ASP A 30 17.07 -7.48 -5.29
CA ASP A 30 17.14 -7.52 -3.83
C ASP A 30 16.68 -6.19 -3.22
N ALA A 31 16.02 -6.27 -2.09
CA ALA A 31 15.58 -5.12 -1.33
C ALA A 31 15.70 -5.35 0.18
N ALA A 32 15.82 -4.26 0.95
CA ALA A 32 15.78 -4.31 2.40
C ALA A 32 14.46 -4.96 2.89
N PRO A 33 14.47 -5.75 3.97
CA PRO A 33 13.26 -6.35 4.52
C PRO A 33 12.31 -5.28 5.09
N ILE A 34 11.02 -5.57 5.08
CA ILE A 34 10.01 -4.77 5.76
C ILE A 34 9.79 -5.36 7.16
N GLU A 35 9.93 -4.55 8.19
CA GLU A 35 9.66 -4.99 9.57
C GLU A 35 8.18 -5.41 9.75
N PRO A 36 7.91 -6.47 10.53
CA PRO A 36 6.55 -6.81 10.92
C PRO A 36 5.88 -5.64 11.64
N THR A 37 4.66 -5.34 11.22
CA THR A 37 3.79 -4.38 11.93
C THR A 37 2.54 -5.12 12.35
N PHE A 38 1.93 -4.74 13.47
CA PHE A 38 0.71 -5.36 13.96
C PHE A 38 -0.29 -4.29 14.37
N GLU A 39 -1.53 -4.39 13.88
CA GLU A 39 -2.62 -3.60 14.41
C GLU A 39 -3.00 -4.07 15.81
N ARG A 40 -3.07 -3.12 16.72
CA ARG A 40 -3.52 -3.30 18.10
C ARG A 40 -4.60 -2.28 18.41
N PHE A 41 -5.59 -2.73 19.18
CA PHE A 41 -6.86 -2.03 19.44
C PHE A 41 -7.07 -1.72 20.93
N ASP A 42 -5.99 -1.72 21.69
CA ASP A 42 -5.91 -1.26 23.07
C ASP A 42 -5.88 0.28 23.13
N GLU A 43 -6.59 0.86 24.12
CA GLU A 43 -6.74 2.31 24.26
C GLU A 43 -5.41 3.02 24.53
N GLU A 44 -4.50 2.39 25.27
CA GLU A 44 -3.17 2.94 25.58
C GLU A 44 -2.34 3.20 24.32
N GLN A 45 -2.59 2.47 23.24
CA GLN A 45 -1.81 2.58 22.00
C GLN A 45 -2.30 3.70 21.07
N LEU A 46 -3.48 4.29 21.32
CA LEU A 46 -3.94 5.50 20.62
C LEU A 46 -3.05 6.72 20.95
N TRP A 47 -2.46 6.72 22.15
CA TRP A 47 -1.68 7.83 22.69
C TRP A 47 -0.17 7.60 22.64
N ALA A 48 0.27 6.40 22.25
CA ALA A 48 1.67 6.09 22.12
C ALA A 48 2.27 6.87 20.93
N PRO A 49 3.31 7.71 21.13
CA PRO A 49 3.98 8.36 20.03
C PRO A 49 4.59 7.31 19.09
N ASP A 50 4.61 7.60 17.78
CA ASP A 50 5.36 6.82 16.80
C ASP A 50 6.87 7.02 17.06
N ILE A 51 7.39 6.38 18.10
CA ILE A 51 8.81 6.42 18.42
C ILE A 51 9.53 5.64 17.31
N PHE A 52 10.44 6.31 16.60
CA PHE A 52 11.38 5.69 15.68
C PHE A 52 12.15 4.59 16.41
N LYS A 53 11.72 3.33 16.25
CA LYS A 53 12.47 2.18 16.76
C LYS A 53 13.55 1.85 15.75
N LEU A 54 14.73 2.45 15.91
CA LEU A 54 15.93 2.02 15.20
C LEU A 54 16.27 0.60 15.68
N ARG A 55 15.81 -0.41 14.94
CA ARG A 55 16.23 -1.79 15.14
C ARG A 55 17.40 -2.08 14.21
N VAL A 56 18.58 -2.23 14.79
CA VAL A 56 19.73 -2.80 14.10
C VAL A 56 19.49 -4.31 14.03
N SER A 57 18.92 -4.77 12.93
CA SER A 57 18.84 -6.20 12.63
C SER A 57 20.18 -6.66 12.09
N SER A 58 20.81 -7.61 12.77
CA SER A 58 22.02 -8.31 12.31
C SER A 58 21.70 -9.43 11.31
N GLU A 59 20.42 -9.72 11.09
CA GLU A 59 20.00 -10.78 10.18
C GLU A 59 19.99 -10.24 8.75
N ARG A 60 20.75 -10.92 7.88
CA ARG A 60 20.74 -10.73 6.42
C ARG A 60 19.44 -11.25 5.80
N ALA A 61 18.29 -10.87 6.35
CA ALA A 61 17.00 -11.17 5.77
C ALA A 61 16.89 -10.38 4.46
N SER A 62 16.77 -11.08 3.34
CA SER A 62 16.50 -10.43 2.06
C SER A 62 15.01 -10.44 1.79
N ARG A 63 14.54 -9.37 1.16
CA ARG A 63 13.28 -9.34 0.42
C ARG A 63 13.66 -9.34 -1.04
N ILE A 64 13.11 -10.25 -1.82
CA ILE A 64 13.19 -10.13 -3.28
C ILE A 64 11.96 -9.37 -3.77
N ARG A 65 12.15 -8.56 -4.82
CA ARG A 65 11.07 -7.97 -5.60
C ARG A 65 11.19 -8.48 -7.02
N VAL A 66 10.10 -9.01 -7.54
CA VAL A 66 10.02 -9.60 -8.87
C VAL A 66 9.00 -8.83 -9.68
N ARG A 67 9.39 -8.30 -10.84
CA ARG A 67 8.51 -7.53 -11.72
C ARG A 67 8.19 -8.31 -12.98
N ASP A 68 6.99 -8.08 -13.49
CA ASP A 68 6.60 -8.58 -14.81
C ASP A 68 7.38 -7.84 -15.93
N GLU A 69 7.33 -8.38 -17.14
CA GLU A 69 7.96 -7.80 -18.33
C GLU A 69 7.57 -6.32 -18.54
N LYS A 70 6.28 -6.01 -18.34
CA LYS A 70 5.74 -4.66 -18.53
C LYS A 70 6.04 -3.71 -17.35
N ARG A 71 6.62 -4.22 -16.26
CA ARG A 71 6.82 -3.51 -14.98
C ARG A 71 5.52 -2.88 -14.44
N SER A 72 4.39 -3.50 -14.77
CA SER A 72 3.04 -3.13 -14.36
C SER A 72 2.61 -3.82 -13.07
N ALA A 73 3.28 -4.93 -12.72
CA ALA A 73 3.06 -5.66 -11.49
C ALA A 73 4.40 -6.02 -10.83
N MET A 74 4.36 -6.15 -9.50
CA MET A 74 5.53 -6.52 -8.72
C MET A 74 5.14 -7.42 -7.55
N ILE A 75 5.71 -8.61 -7.50
CA ILE A 75 5.66 -9.50 -6.36
C ILE A 75 6.78 -9.11 -5.41
N GLN A 76 6.49 -9.07 -4.11
CA GLN A 76 7.54 -8.95 -3.10
C GLN A 76 7.38 -10.09 -2.10
N VAL A 77 8.46 -10.80 -1.83
CA VAL A 77 8.45 -11.93 -0.90
C VAL A 77 9.67 -11.88 0.01
N GLN A 78 9.41 -12.15 1.28
CA GLN A 78 10.39 -12.32 2.36
C GLN A 78 9.84 -13.35 3.35
N ARG A 79 10.59 -13.64 4.41
CA ARG A 79 10.31 -14.71 5.38
C ARG A 79 8.96 -14.67 6.11
N ASP A 80 8.30 -13.52 6.13
CA ASP A 80 7.08 -13.23 6.88
C ASP A 80 6.08 -12.36 6.08
N ARG A 81 6.31 -12.18 4.77
CA ARG A 81 5.49 -11.28 3.95
C ARG A 81 5.44 -11.69 2.48
N LEU A 82 4.25 -11.56 1.91
CA LEU A 82 3.98 -11.72 0.48
C LEU A 82 3.11 -10.55 0.04
N HIS A 83 3.61 -9.73 -0.87
CA HIS A 83 2.91 -8.58 -1.45
C HIS A 83 2.78 -8.74 -2.95
N TYR A 84 1.71 -8.17 -3.49
CA TYR A 84 1.49 -7.99 -4.92
C TYR A 84 1.13 -6.53 -5.16
N ASN A 85 2.04 -5.82 -5.78
CA ASN A 85 1.90 -4.43 -6.15
C ASN A 85 1.51 -4.34 -7.63
N TRP A 86 0.76 -3.30 -7.99
CA TRP A 86 0.46 -2.96 -9.36
C TRP A 86 0.67 -1.47 -9.57
N VAL A 87 0.98 -1.08 -10.81
CA VAL A 87 1.11 0.30 -11.24
C VAL A 87 0.16 0.50 -12.41
N GLY A 88 -0.59 1.59 -12.40
CA GLY A 88 -1.30 2.01 -13.62
C GLY A 88 -0.31 2.43 -14.68
N SER A 89 -0.18 1.67 -15.76
CA SER A 89 0.36 2.17 -17.03
C SER A 89 -0.76 2.97 -17.69
N GLY A 90 -0.53 4.24 -18.04
CA GLY A 90 -1.51 5.27 -18.44
C GLY A 90 -2.45 5.02 -19.62
N GLN A 91 -2.93 3.79 -19.81
CA GLN A 91 -4.04 3.39 -20.67
C GLN A 91 -5.16 2.72 -19.86
N GLU A 92 -4.84 1.99 -18.77
CA GLU A 92 -5.86 1.41 -17.88
C GLU A 92 -5.27 1.13 -16.49
N TYR A 93 -5.89 1.67 -15.43
CA TYR A 93 -5.47 1.39 -14.06
C TYR A 93 -6.09 0.06 -13.60
N PRO A 94 -5.30 -0.95 -13.18
CA PRO A 94 -5.86 -2.23 -12.75
C PRO A 94 -6.82 -2.04 -11.57
N ARG A 95 -8.06 -2.49 -11.76
CA ARG A 95 -9.08 -2.47 -10.72
C ARG A 95 -8.85 -3.58 -9.70
N TYR A 96 -9.28 -3.35 -8.47
CA TYR A 96 -9.12 -4.29 -7.36
C TYR A 96 -9.66 -5.69 -7.70
N GLU A 97 -10.80 -5.73 -8.39
CA GLU A 97 -11.49 -6.94 -8.82
C GLU A 97 -10.65 -7.78 -9.81
N ALA A 98 -9.77 -7.13 -10.58
CA ALA A 98 -8.85 -7.80 -11.50
C ALA A 98 -7.53 -8.22 -10.82
N VAL A 99 -7.14 -7.52 -9.75
CA VAL A 99 -5.89 -7.79 -9.01
C VAL A 99 -6.08 -8.90 -7.96
N LEU A 100 -7.21 -8.92 -7.25
CA LEU A 100 -7.46 -9.86 -6.16
C LEU A 100 -7.35 -11.34 -6.58
N PRO A 101 -7.89 -11.79 -7.73
CA PRO A 101 -7.72 -13.16 -8.19
C PRO A 101 -6.26 -13.53 -8.46
N LYS A 102 -5.47 -12.61 -9.03
CA LYS A 102 -4.03 -12.82 -9.28
C LYS A 102 -3.26 -12.98 -7.98
N TYR A 103 -3.57 -12.15 -6.99
CA TYR A 103 -2.95 -12.26 -5.67
C TYR A 103 -3.36 -13.55 -4.95
N ARG A 104 -4.61 -14.02 -5.13
CA ARG A 104 -5.06 -15.30 -4.60
C ARG A 104 -4.30 -16.48 -5.19
N GLU A 105 -4.11 -16.48 -6.50
CA GLU A 105 -3.33 -17.50 -7.19
C GLU A 105 -1.87 -17.49 -6.75
N LEU A 106 -1.25 -16.32 -6.64
CA LEU A 106 0.11 -16.19 -6.10
C LEU A 106 0.24 -16.75 -4.67
N ALA A 107 -0.73 -16.45 -3.80
CA ALA A 107 -0.73 -16.97 -2.43
C ALA A 107 -0.83 -18.50 -2.39
N LYS A 108 -1.64 -19.08 -3.28
CA LYS A 108 -1.76 -20.53 -3.45
C LYS A 108 -0.44 -21.13 -3.92
N GLN A 109 0.16 -20.60 -4.99
CA GLN A 109 1.46 -21.05 -5.50
C GLN A 109 2.56 -20.98 -4.44
N PHE A 110 2.59 -19.91 -3.65
CA PHE A 110 3.55 -19.79 -2.55
C PHE A 110 3.30 -20.84 -1.45
N SER A 111 2.05 -21.08 -1.08
CA SER A 111 1.70 -22.13 -0.11
C SER A 111 2.10 -23.53 -0.60
N GLU A 112 1.86 -23.85 -1.87
CA GLU A 112 2.26 -25.11 -2.49
C GLU A 112 3.78 -25.25 -2.55
N PHE A 113 4.49 -24.16 -2.88
CA PHE A 113 5.95 -24.10 -2.83
C PHE A 113 6.50 -24.42 -1.43
N LEU A 114 5.94 -23.81 -0.38
CA LEU A 114 6.39 -24.05 1.00
C LEU A 114 6.18 -25.51 1.42
N GLN A 115 5.04 -26.10 1.06
CA GLN A 115 4.76 -27.50 1.33
C GLN A 115 5.72 -28.43 0.59
N ALA A 116 5.95 -28.20 -0.71
CA ALA A 116 6.86 -28.99 -1.53
C ALA A 116 8.32 -28.94 -1.03
N ARG A 117 8.71 -27.87 -0.32
CA ARG A 117 10.04 -27.70 0.28
C ARG A 117 10.11 -28.12 1.76
N GLY A 118 9.02 -28.60 2.35
CA GLY A 118 8.99 -29.00 3.76
C GLY A 118 9.17 -27.82 4.73
N LEU A 119 8.82 -26.59 4.33
CA LEU A 119 8.97 -25.37 5.13
C LEU A 119 7.77 -25.08 6.04
N GLY A 120 6.79 -25.98 6.07
CA GLY A 120 5.56 -25.84 6.84
C GLY A 120 4.47 -25.03 6.12
N PRO A 121 3.31 -24.86 6.75
CA PRO A 121 2.17 -24.17 6.17
C PRO A 121 2.35 -22.65 6.24
N LEU A 122 1.75 -21.94 5.28
CA LEU A 122 1.58 -20.49 5.36
C LEU A 122 0.59 -20.15 6.49
N ARG A 123 1.03 -19.37 7.48
CA ARG A 123 0.20 -18.93 8.61
C ARG A 123 0.04 -17.40 8.62
N PRO A 124 -0.89 -16.85 7.80
CA PRO A 124 -1.16 -15.41 7.81
C PRO A 124 -1.62 -14.94 9.18
N ASN A 125 -1.07 -13.81 9.61
CA ASN A 125 -1.42 -13.15 10.87
C ASN A 125 -1.97 -11.73 10.65
N GLN A 126 -1.83 -11.17 9.44
CA GLN A 126 -2.33 -9.85 9.12
C GLN A 126 -2.57 -9.64 7.61
N TRP A 127 -3.68 -9.01 7.28
CA TRP A 127 -3.99 -8.53 5.94
C TRP A 127 -3.63 -7.04 5.80
N GLU A 128 -3.30 -6.62 4.58
CA GLU A 128 -2.89 -5.25 4.29
C GLU A 128 -3.18 -4.92 2.82
N LEU A 129 -3.79 -3.77 2.57
CA LEU A 129 -4.09 -3.22 1.25
C LEU A 129 -3.72 -1.73 1.25
N THR A 130 -3.02 -1.27 0.22
CA THR A 130 -2.54 0.11 0.14
C THR A 130 -2.82 0.71 -1.23
N TYR A 131 -3.39 1.91 -1.22
CA TYR A 131 -3.61 2.74 -2.41
C TYR A 131 -2.69 3.95 -2.32
N VAL A 132 -1.91 4.20 -3.37
CA VAL A 132 -1.01 5.35 -3.47
C VAL A 132 -1.51 6.24 -4.59
N ASN A 133 -2.10 7.38 -4.23
CA ASN A 133 -2.67 8.32 -5.19
C ASN A 133 -1.77 9.55 -5.28
N ASN A 134 -1.24 9.86 -6.46
CA ASN A 134 -0.51 11.10 -6.71
C ASN A 134 -1.42 12.06 -7.47
N ILE A 135 -1.86 13.13 -6.82
CA ILE A 135 -2.68 14.19 -7.41
C ILE A 135 -1.73 15.28 -7.92
N LEU A 136 -1.42 15.23 -9.22
CA LEU A 136 -0.43 16.11 -9.86
C LEU A 136 -0.89 17.57 -9.88
N GLN A 137 0.04 18.50 -9.70
CA GLN A 137 -0.19 19.93 -9.95
C GLN A 137 -0.59 20.15 -11.41
N GLY A 138 -1.46 21.13 -11.67
CA GLY A 138 -2.02 21.41 -12.99
C GLY A 138 -3.20 20.50 -13.36
N THR A 139 -3.71 19.70 -12.42
CA THR A 139 -4.92 18.89 -12.61
C THR A 139 -6.13 19.55 -11.92
N VAL A 140 -6.36 19.20 -10.66
CA VAL A 140 -7.45 19.72 -9.82
C VAL A 140 -6.96 20.84 -8.89
N TRP A 141 -5.67 21.16 -8.92
CA TRP A 141 -5.03 22.24 -8.17
C TRP A 141 -3.83 22.81 -8.93
N ASP A 142 -3.58 24.11 -8.74
CA ASP A 142 -2.43 24.82 -9.32
C ASP A 142 -1.52 25.39 -8.24
N THR A 143 -2.09 25.80 -7.10
CA THR A 143 -1.35 26.38 -5.98
C THR A 143 -1.70 25.69 -4.65
N PRO A 144 -0.87 25.81 -3.61
CA PRO A 144 -1.20 25.27 -2.29
C PRO A 144 -2.52 25.77 -1.70
N ALA A 145 -2.98 26.96 -2.10
CA ALA A 145 -4.26 27.52 -1.67
C ALA A 145 -5.48 26.70 -2.16
N ASP A 146 -5.32 25.89 -3.22
CA ASP A 146 -6.38 25.04 -3.74
C ASP A 146 -6.59 23.75 -2.92
N TRP A 147 -5.61 23.32 -2.12
CA TRP A 147 -5.62 22.00 -1.49
C TRP A 147 -6.85 21.74 -0.61
N PRO A 148 -7.37 22.69 0.20
CA PRO A 148 -8.62 22.50 0.94
C PRO A 148 -9.83 22.21 0.06
N ARG A 149 -9.86 22.75 -1.16
CA ARG A 149 -10.92 22.48 -2.13
C ARG A 149 -10.78 21.11 -2.78
N VAL A 150 -9.56 20.56 -2.87
CA VAL A 150 -9.32 19.21 -3.41
C VAL A 150 -9.62 18.13 -2.36
N LEU A 151 -9.19 18.36 -1.11
CA LEU A 151 -9.28 17.42 0.00
C LEU A 151 -10.11 17.97 1.19
N PRO A 152 -11.38 18.38 0.97
CA PRO A 152 -12.17 19.06 2.00
C PRO A 152 -12.45 18.20 3.24
N GLY A 153 -12.41 16.87 3.13
CA GLY A 153 -12.62 15.99 4.29
C GLY A 153 -11.39 15.83 5.20
N LEU A 154 -10.22 16.27 4.76
CA LEU A 154 -8.99 16.27 5.57
C LEU A 154 -8.54 17.69 5.94
N LEU A 155 -8.65 18.61 5.00
CA LEU A 155 -8.12 19.96 5.11
C LEU A 155 -9.26 20.95 5.33
N GLY A 156 -9.22 21.64 6.47
CA GLY A 156 -10.06 22.80 6.71
C GLY A 156 -9.61 24.02 5.90
N ASN A 157 -10.30 25.15 6.08
CA ASN A 157 -9.88 26.41 5.50
C ASN A 157 -8.48 26.79 5.98
N VAL A 158 -7.57 27.00 5.05
CA VAL A 158 -6.21 27.45 5.35
C VAL A 158 -6.19 28.97 5.27
N THR A 159 -5.86 29.62 6.39
CA THR A 159 -5.68 31.07 6.44
C THR A 159 -4.28 31.41 5.92
N ALA A 160 -4.19 32.11 4.81
CA ALA A 160 -2.95 32.80 4.44
C ALA A 160 -2.79 34.03 5.34
N ALA A 161 -1.66 34.14 6.04
CA ALA A 161 -1.35 35.35 6.79
C ALA A 161 -0.91 36.44 5.79
N SER A 162 -1.13 37.71 6.12
CA SER A 162 -0.68 38.83 5.27
C SER A 162 0.84 38.87 5.07
N THR A 163 1.60 38.17 5.92
CA THR A 163 3.07 38.12 5.92
C THR A 163 3.65 36.73 5.65
N ALA A 164 2.82 35.70 5.47
CA ALA A 164 3.29 34.33 5.27
C ALA A 164 2.36 33.53 4.34
N ALA A 165 2.96 32.81 3.39
CA ALA A 165 2.25 31.96 2.45
C ALA A 165 2.14 30.52 2.96
N PHE A 166 1.08 29.84 2.57
CA PHE A 166 0.94 28.40 2.76
C PHE A 166 1.70 27.67 1.67
N GLU A 167 2.74 26.92 2.02
CA GLU A 167 3.67 26.34 1.05
C GLU A 167 3.67 24.80 1.04
N ASN A 168 3.28 24.17 2.16
CA ASN A 168 3.40 22.73 2.34
C ASN A 168 2.34 22.18 3.30
N VAL A 169 2.00 20.90 3.14
CA VAL A 169 1.07 20.17 4.01
C VAL A 169 1.55 18.73 4.22
N GLY A 170 1.40 18.28 5.46
CA GLY A 170 1.66 16.90 5.87
C GLY A 170 0.68 16.52 6.98
N GLY A 171 0.15 15.29 6.94
CA GLY A 171 -0.77 14.83 7.96
C GLY A 171 -1.00 13.32 7.92
N THR A 172 -1.31 12.76 9.09
CA THR A 172 -1.65 11.35 9.26
C THR A 172 -2.94 11.22 10.06
N TRP A 173 -3.87 10.43 9.55
CA TRP A 173 -5.13 10.11 10.21
C TRP A 173 -5.27 8.59 10.35
N ARG A 174 -5.92 8.15 11.44
CA ARG A 174 -6.14 6.74 11.74
C ARG A 174 -7.61 6.53 12.09
N TYR A 175 -8.26 5.64 11.37
CA TYR A 175 -9.67 5.29 11.56
C TYR A 175 -9.80 3.81 11.86
N GLU A 176 -10.58 3.45 12.87
CA GLU A 176 -10.90 2.04 13.11
C GLU A 176 -11.84 1.53 12.01
N ILE A 177 -11.53 0.36 11.46
CA ILE A 177 -12.49 -0.43 10.69
C ILE A 177 -13.24 -1.28 11.71
N ALA A 178 -14.36 -0.74 12.19
CA ALA A 178 -15.04 -1.25 13.37
C ALA A 178 -15.84 -2.54 13.12
N PRO A 179 -16.05 -3.35 14.17
CA PRO A 179 -15.27 -3.38 15.40
C PRO A 179 -14.00 -4.22 15.20
N ARG A 180 -12.82 -3.62 15.46
CA ARG A 180 -11.50 -4.28 15.47
C ARG A 180 -11.17 -5.15 14.25
N ALA A 181 -11.83 -4.90 13.11
CA ALA A 181 -11.59 -5.65 11.88
C ALA A 181 -10.30 -5.20 11.19
N GLY A 182 -9.87 -3.97 11.46
CA GLY A 182 -8.67 -3.35 10.93
C GLY A 182 -8.57 -1.89 11.31
N ARG A 183 -7.57 -1.20 10.78
CA ARG A 183 -7.37 0.23 10.85
C ARG A 183 -7.06 0.76 9.47
N LEU A 184 -7.70 1.87 9.11
CA LEU A 184 -7.41 2.63 7.92
C LEU A 184 -6.49 3.79 8.31
N HIS A 185 -5.28 3.78 7.75
CA HIS A 185 -4.30 4.86 7.86
C HIS A 185 -4.39 5.71 6.61
N VAL A 186 -4.54 7.01 6.78
CA VAL A 186 -4.53 7.99 5.70
C VAL A 186 -3.34 8.91 5.91
N GLU A 187 -2.47 9.02 4.93
CA GLU A 187 -1.31 9.89 4.94
C GLU A 187 -1.36 10.84 3.75
N LEU A 188 -1.22 12.14 4.04
CA LEU A 188 -1.10 13.19 3.03
C LEU A 188 0.29 13.79 3.13
N THR A 189 0.99 13.85 2.00
CA THR A 189 2.28 14.54 1.87
C THR A 189 2.35 15.33 0.58
N HIS A 190 2.92 16.54 0.63
CA HIS A 190 3.32 17.27 -0.57
C HIS A 190 4.70 16.78 -1.05
N VAL A 191 4.77 16.25 -2.27
CA VAL A 191 5.98 15.59 -2.80
C VAL A 191 6.31 16.05 -4.22
N ARG A 192 7.54 15.75 -4.65
CA ARG A 192 7.91 15.72 -6.07
C ARG A 192 7.93 14.28 -6.56
N VAL A 193 7.34 14.02 -7.73
CA VAL A 193 7.25 12.66 -8.29
C VAL A 193 8.42 12.39 -9.24
N GLY A 194 9.09 11.24 -9.08
CA GLY A 194 10.20 10.82 -9.93
C GLY A 194 11.55 11.39 -9.47
N ALA A 195 11.90 12.59 -9.92
CA ALA A 195 13.18 13.25 -9.64
C ALA A 195 13.01 14.54 -8.83
N ALA A 196 14.12 15.14 -8.37
CA ALA A 196 14.12 16.40 -7.62
C ALA A 196 13.54 17.60 -8.43
N SER A 197 13.53 17.51 -9.76
CA SER A 197 12.87 18.47 -10.67
C SER A 197 11.51 17.98 -11.19
N GLY A 198 11.01 16.86 -10.69
CA GLY A 198 9.75 16.27 -11.11
C GLY A 198 8.53 17.11 -10.74
N PRO A 199 7.35 16.80 -11.34
CA PRO A 199 6.12 17.53 -11.07
C PRO A 199 5.74 17.41 -9.59
N HIS A 200 5.16 18.48 -9.07
CA HIS A 200 4.64 18.48 -7.71
C HIS A 200 3.36 17.65 -7.67
N ALA A 201 3.15 16.96 -6.55
CA ALA A 201 1.93 16.21 -6.31
C ALA A 201 1.55 16.27 -4.83
N LEU A 202 0.24 16.21 -4.57
CA LEU A 202 -0.24 15.71 -3.29
C LEU A 202 -0.24 14.19 -3.36
N ARG A 203 0.57 13.53 -2.53
CA ARG A 203 0.54 12.09 -2.37
C ARG A 203 -0.39 11.74 -1.22
N LEU A 204 -1.47 11.06 -1.56
CA LEU A 204 -2.45 10.53 -0.63
C LEU A 204 -2.32 9.00 -0.58
N VAL A 205 -1.79 8.49 0.52
CA VAL A 205 -1.62 7.05 0.78
C VAL A 205 -2.72 6.60 1.73
N LEU A 206 -3.50 5.59 1.31
CA LEU A 206 -4.50 4.94 2.16
C LEU A 206 -4.09 3.49 2.37
N THR A 207 -3.78 3.12 3.61
CA THR A 207 -3.44 1.73 3.99
C THR A 207 -4.48 1.20 4.94
N ALA A 208 -5.25 0.20 4.50
CA ALA A 208 -6.11 -0.59 5.35
C ALA A 208 -5.38 -1.86 5.77
N ARG A 209 -5.35 -2.14 7.07
CA ARG A 209 -4.63 -3.28 7.64
C ARG A 209 -5.39 -3.85 8.84
N GLY A 210 -5.32 -5.16 9.06
CA GLY A 210 -5.99 -5.77 10.21
C GLY A 210 -5.58 -7.21 10.46
N PRO A 211 -5.91 -7.75 11.64
CA PRO A 211 -5.56 -9.11 12.01
C PRO A 211 -6.21 -10.10 11.04
N ALA A 212 -5.49 -11.19 10.77
CA ALA A 212 -6.01 -12.33 10.02
C ALA A 212 -5.63 -13.60 10.76
N ASP A 213 -6.52 -14.59 10.76
CA ASP A 213 -6.21 -15.95 11.18
C ASP A 213 -6.48 -16.87 9.98
N GLY A 214 -5.40 -17.22 9.28
CA GLY A 214 -5.48 -18.03 8.07
C GLY A 214 -5.78 -17.25 6.79
N ILE A 215 -5.70 -17.96 5.67
CA ILE A 215 -5.72 -17.36 4.33
C ILE A 215 -7.08 -16.80 3.92
N ASP A 216 -8.17 -17.43 4.36
CA ASP A 216 -9.53 -16.94 4.06
C ASP A 216 -9.82 -15.62 4.78
N ALA A 217 -9.36 -15.50 6.04
CA ALA A 217 -9.44 -14.25 6.78
C ALA A 217 -8.65 -13.12 6.10
N VAL A 218 -7.53 -13.43 5.44
CA VAL A 218 -6.79 -12.43 4.65
C VAL A 218 -7.66 -11.87 3.54
N PHE A 219 -8.26 -12.72 2.70
CA PHE A 219 -9.03 -12.23 1.56
C PHE A 219 -10.35 -11.56 1.97
N ALA A 220 -11.01 -12.07 3.02
CA ALA A 220 -12.15 -11.38 3.61
C ALA A 220 -11.75 -9.99 4.15
N GLY A 221 -10.59 -9.90 4.81
CA GLY A 221 -10.01 -8.65 5.30
C GLY A 221 -9.67 -7.68 4.18
N LEU A 222 -9.05 -8.15 3.09
CA LEU A 222 -8.76 -7.32 1.91
C LEU A 222 -10.02 -6.71 1.30
N ASN A 223 -11.12 -7.45 1.23
CA ASN A 223 -12.39 -6.91 0.74
C ASN A 223 -12.93 -5.81 1.65
N LYS A 224 -12.89 -6.02 2.98
CA LYS A 224 -13.26 -4.97 3.96
C LYS A 224 -12.36 -3.74 3.83
N GLY A 225 -11.06 -3.95 3.69
CA GLY A 225 -10.08 -2.89 3.49
C GLY A 225 -10.31 -2.12 2.20
N HIS A 226 -10.64 -2.80 1.12
CA HIS A 226 -10.97 -2.17 -0.16
C HIS A 226 -12.20 -1.26 -0.04
N THR A 227 -13.30 -1.77 0.54
CA THR A 227 -14.49 -0.94 0.81
C THR A 227 -14.13 0.27 1.66
N ALA A 228 -13.41 0.09 2.76
CA ALA A 228 -13.01 1.19 3.64
C ALA A 228 -12.17 2.25 2.93
N ILE A 229 -11.20 1.84 2.10
CA ILE A 229 -10.34 2.76 1.33
C ILE A 229 -11.16 3.55 0.31
N VAL A 230 -12.01 2.87 -0.48
CA VAL A 230 -12.79 3.55 -1.54
C VAL A 230 -13.80 4.51 -0.95
N THR A 231 -14.50 4.10 0.12
CA THR A 231 -15.44 4.98 0.84
C THR A 231 -14.71 6.20 1.39
N MET A 232 -13.63 6.00 2.15
CA MET A 232 -12.86 7.11 2.71
C MET A 232 -12.32 8.03 1.63
N PHE A 233 -11.75 7.48 0.54
CA PHE A 233 -11.26 8.30 -0.58
C PHE A 233 -12.38 9.18 -1.14
N SER A 234 -13.56 8.62 -1.40
CA SER A 234 -14.71 9.37 -1.91
C SER A 234 -15.23 10.43 -0.94
N GLU A 235 -15.13 10.21 0.36
CA GLU A 235 -15.60 11.16 1.39
C GLU A 235 -14.61 12.31 1.60
N ILE A 236 -13.31 12.07 1.43
CA ILE A 236 -12.28 13.08 1.67
C ILE A 236 -11.91 13.92 0.45
N THR A 237 -12.18 13.44 -0.77
CA THR A 237 -11.93 14.18 -2.02
C THR A 237 -13.17 14.93 -2.50
N SER A 238 -12.98 16.04 -3.23
CA SER A 238 -14.11 16.84 -3.71
C SER A 238 -14.78 16.31 -4.98
N GLN A 239 -16.07 16.62 -5.15
CA GLN A 239 -16.84 16.31 -6.38
C GLN A 239 -16.17 16.87 -7.65
N ALA A 240 -15.55 18.04 -7.57
CA ALA A 240 -14.83 18.64 -8.69
C ALA A 240 -13.62 17.77 -9.10
N ALA A 241 -12.93 17.16 -8.14
CA ALA A 241 -11.83 16.24 -8.42
C ALA A 241 -12.34 14.94 -9.06
N HIS A 242 -13.43 14.36 -8.54
CA HIS A 242 -14.07 13.19 -9.15
C HIS A 242 -14.49 13.44 -10.60
N ALA A 243 -15.17 14.56 -10.87
CA ALA A 243 -15.57 14.91 -12.23
C ALA A 243 -14.38 15.09 -13.17
N PHE A 244 -13.26 15.65 -12.68
CA PHE A 244 -12.03 15.73 -13.46
C PHE A 244 -11.46 14.34 -13.76
N TRP A 245 -11.32 13.47 -12.76
CA TRP A 245 -10.74 12.14 -12.94
C TRP A 245 -11.60 11.23 -13.82
N GLU A 246 -12.92 11.27 -13.68
CA GLU A 246 -13.83 10.54 -14.57
C GLU A 246 -13.62 10.98 -16.03
N ARG A 247 -13.64 12.29 -16.31
CA ARG A 247 -13.40 12.80 -17.67
C ARG A 247 -12.06 12.36 -18.24
N VAL A 248 -10.99 12.35 -17.44
CA VAL A 248 -9.66 11.94 -17.92
C VAL A 248 -9.60 10.44 -18.21
N VAL A 249 -10.32 9.62 -17.43
CA VAL A 249 -10.42 8.18 -17.66
C VAL A 249 -11.25 7.86 -18.92
N TRP A 250 -12.20 8.72 -19.31
CA TRP A 250 -13.05 8.55 -20.51
C TRP A 250 -12.60 9.35 -21.74
N ALA A 251 -11.54 10.16 -21.64
CA ALA A 251 -11.01 11.00 -22.73
C ALA A 251 -9.82 10.36 -23.47
N GLN A 252 -9.57 9.07 -23.27
CA GLN A 252 -8.58 8.25 -23.97
C GLN A 252 -9.26 7.04 -24.59
#